data_AF-A0A522UXN1-F1
#
_entry.id   AF-A0A522UXN1-F1
#
_cell.length_a   1.000
_cell.length_b   1.000
_cell.length_c   1.000
_cell.angle_alpha   90.00
_cell.angle_beta   90.00
_cell.angle_gamma   90.00
#
_symmetry.space_group_name_H-M   'P 1'
#
loop_
_entity.id
_entity.type
_entity.pdbx_description
1 polymer ?
#
loop_
_entity_poly.entity_id
_entity_poly.type
_entity_poly.pdbx_seq_one_letter_code
_entity_poly.pdbx_strand_id
1 'polypeptide(L)'
;MSVFDIIRNSLLAGLGMQEKVREFVDELVKKGELSESQGAKIVKEWSEKAEKSTEDLSKGLNEAVTSALDKIKFSTKEDIDALHRKIDDLTARIAKIEGTKE
;
A
#
# COMPACT_ATOMS: atom_id res chain seq x y z
N MET A 1 4.79 -7.57 16.38
CA MET A 1 4.84 -7.76 14.91
C MET A 1 4.77 -6.40 14.28
N SER A 2 5.71 -6.06 13.39
CA SER A 2 5.60 -4.81 12.63
C SER A 2 4.47 -4.95 11.61
N VAL A 3 3.77 -3.85 11.31
CA VAL A 3 2.76 -3.80 10.24
C VAL A 3 3.37 -4.25 8.90
N PHE A 4 4.67 -3.99 8.71
CA PHE A 4 5.45 -4.45 7.56
C PHE A 4 5.53 -5.98 7.45
N ASP A 5 5.68 -6.69 8.58
CA ASP A 5 5.78 -8.15 8.59
C ASP A 5 4.44 -8.79 8.21
N ILE A 6 3.33 -8.19 8.63
CA ILE A 6 1.97 -8.65 8.32
C ILE A 6 1.70 -8.53 6.81
N ILE A 7 2.09 -7.40 6.21
CA ILE A 7 1.95 -7.18 4.76
C ILE A 7 2.83 -8.17 3.98
N ARG A 8 4.10 -8.32 4.38
CA ARG A 8 5.04 -9.24 3.73
C ARG A 8 4.55 -10.69 3.79
N ASN A 9 4.12 -11.16 4.95
CA ASN A 9 3.62 -12.52 5.11
C ASN A 9 2.30 -12.75 4.34
N SER A 10 1.43 -11.74 4.28
CA SER A 10 0.18 -11.83 3.50
C SER A 10 0.45 -11.90 1.99
N LEU A 11 1.43 -11.14 1.49
CA LEU A 11 1.87 -11.22 0.10
C LEU A 11 2.50 -12.58 -0.23
N LEU A 12 3.38 -13.09 0.63
CA LEU A 12 3.99 -14.42 0.45
C LEU A 12 2.93 -15.54 0.49
N ALA A 13 1.94 -15.43 1.37
CA ALA A 13 0.81 -16.35 1.40
C ALA A 13 -0.05 -16.25 0.13
N GLY A 14 -0.27 -15.04 -0.40
CA GLY A 14 -0.98 -14.83 -1.66
C GLY A 14 -0.27 -15.45 -2.86
N LEU A 15 1.05 -15.28 -2.94
CA LEU A 15 1.88 -15.91 -3.98
C LEU A 15 1.87 -17.45 -3.86
N GLY A 16 2.01 -17.99 -2.65
CA GLY A 16 1.94 -19.44 -2.43
C GLY A 16 0.56 -20.03 -2.74
N MET A 17 -0.51 -19.28 -2.50
CA MET A 17 -1.88 -19.67 -2.87
C MET A 17 -2.07 -19.71 -4.39
N GLN A 18 -1.49 -18.75 -5.12
CA GLN A 18 -1.53 -18.73 -6.59
C GLN A 18 -0.81 -19.93 -7.20
N GLU A 19 0.36 -20.30 -6.67
CA GLU A 19 1.11 -21.50 -7.08
C GLU A 19 0.29 -22.78 -6.84
N LYS A 20 -0.32 -22.90 -5.65
CA LYS A 20 -1.19 -24.03 -5.28
C LYS A 20 -2.41 -24.17 -6.19
N VAL A 21 -3.02 -23.06 -6.60
CA VAL A 21 -4.17 -23.05 -7.50
C VAL A 21 -3.75 -23.53 -8.89
N ARG A 22 -2.58 -23.10 -9.40
CA ARG A 22 -2.03 -23.61 -10.67
C ARG A 22 -1.77 -25.11 -10.61
N GLU A 23 -1.08 -25.60 -9.58
CA GLU A 23 -0.81 -27.03 -9.41
C GLU A 23 -2.10 -27.86 -9.36
N PHE A 24 -3.12 -27.39 -8.66
CA PHE A 24 -4.40 -28.08 -8.54
C PHE A 24 -5.13 -28.15 -9.89
N VAL A 25 -5.12 -27.05 -10.65
CA VAL A 25 -5.72 -27.03 -11.99
C VAL A 25 -4.95 -27.94 -12.95
N ASP A 26 -3.61 -27.92 -12.92
CA ASP A 26 -2.78 -28.79 -13.74
C ASP A 26 -2.98 -30.28 -13.39
N GLU A 27 -3.21 -30.62 -12.12
CA GLU A 27 -3.57 -31.98 -11.72
C GLU A 27 -4.91 -32.43 -12.30
N LEU A 28 -5.93 -31.56 -12.29
CA LEU A 28 -7.25 -31.88 -12.85
C LEU A 28 -7.19 -32.06 -14.36
N VAL A 29 -6.34 -31.29 -15.04
CA VAL A 29 -6.06 -31.45 -16.47
C VAL A 29 -5.36 -32.79 -16.74
N LYS A 30 -4.35 -33.14 -15.94
CA LYS A 30 -3.64 -34.43 -16.07
C LYS A 30 -4.53 -35.64 -15.79
N LYS A 31 -5.47 -35.52 -14.86
CA LYS A 31 -6.48 -36.55 -14.55
C LYS A 31 -7.55 -36.68 -15.63
N GLY A 32 -7.56 -35.77 -16.63
CA GLY A 32 -8.56 -35.73 -17.70
C GLY A 32 -9.92 -35.19 -17.24
N GLU A 33 -10.02 -34.68 -16.01
CA GLU A 33 -11.23 -34.07 -15.46
C GLU A 33 -11.47 -32.66 -16.03
N LEU A 34 -10.42 -32.04 -16.57
CA LEU A 34 -10.48 -30.77 -17.29
C LEU A 34 -9.68 -30.83 -18.60
N SER A 35 -10.12 -30.10 -19.61
CA SER A 35 -9.28 -29.81 -20.77
C SER A 35 -8.24 -28.73 -20.44
N GLU A 36 -7.10 -28.72 -21.14
CA GLU A 36 -6.09 -27.66 -21.03
C GLU A 36 -6.69 -26.26 -21.23
N SER A 37 -7.64 -26.13 -22.16
CA SER A 37 -8.35 -24.87 -22.43
C SER A 37 -9.23 -24.41 -21.27
N GLN A 38 -9.88 -25.34 -20.56
CA GLN A 38 -10.69 -25.03 -19.38
C GLN A 38 -9.82 -24.68 -18.17
N GLY A 39 -8.71 -25.41 -17.96
CA GLY A 39 -7.76 -25.12 -16.89
C GLY A 39 -7.11 -23.74 -17.05
N ALA A 40 -6.61 -23.42 -18.25
CA ALA A 40 -6.04 -22.11 -18.55
C ALA A 40 -7.05 -20.97 -18.33
N LYS A 41 -8.33 -21.20 -18.64
CA LYS A 41 -9.39 -20.21 -18.43
C LYS A 41 -9.65 -19.94 -16.95
N ILE A 42 -9.67 -20.98 -16.11
CA ILE A 42 -9.87 -20.84 -14.66
C ILE A 42 -8.70 -20.08 -14.02
N VAL A 43 -7.46 -20.41 -14.37
CA VAL A 43 -6.28 -19.70 -13.86
C VAL A 43 -6.32 -18.23 -14.27
N LYS A 44 -6.69 -17.96 -15.53
CA LYS A 44 -6.80 -16.59 -16.04
C LYS A 44 -7.89 -15.78 -15.32
N GLU A 45 -9.10 -16.34 -15.17
CA GLU A 45 -10.20 -15.67 -14.46
C GLU A 45 -9.87 -15.44 -12.98
N TRP A 46 -9.17 -16.37 -12.33
CA TRP A 46 -8.72 -16.22 -10.96
C TRP A 46 -7.67 -15.10 -10.83
N SER A 47 -6.67 -15.06 -11.72
CA SER A 47 -5.66 -14.01 -11.74
C SER A 47 -6.26 -12.62 -12.01
N GLU A 48 -7.13 -12.48 -13.01
CA GLU A 48 -7.80 -11.21 -13.31
C GLU A 48 -8.65 -10.72 -12.12
N LYS A 49 -9.36 -11.63 -11.46
CA LYS A 49 -10.16 -11.31 -10.27
C LYS A 49 -9.27 -10.94 -9.08
N ALA A 50 -8.14 -11.62 -8.89
CA ALA A 50 -7.18 -11.34 -7.84
C ALA A 50 -6.50 -9.98 -8.02
N GLU A 51 -6.10 -9.62 -9.25
CA GLU A 51 -5.55 -8.29 -9.57
C GLU A 51 -6.57 -7.20 -9.25
N LYS A 52 -7.81 -7.35 -9.72
CA LYS A 52 -8.87 -6.37 -9.48
C LYS A 52 -9.18 -6.21 -7.98
N SER A 53 -9.29 -7.30 -7.24
CA SER A 53 -9.47 -7.24 -5.78
C SER A 53 -8.27 -6.63 -5.07
N THR A 54 -7.05 -6.86 -5.55
CA THR A 54 -5.83 -6.24 -4.99
C THR A 54 -5.82 -4.74 -5.22
N GLU A 55 -6.24 -4.28 -6.40
CA GLU A 55 -6.35 -2.84 -6.70
C GLU A 55 -7.37 -2.15 -5.79
N ASP A 56 -8.57 -2.72 -5.65
CA ASP A 56 -9.61 -2.19 -4.76
C ASP A 56 -9.18 -2.21 -3.28
N LEU A 57 -8.51 -3.29 -2.84
CA LEU A 57 -7.92 -3.37 -1.51
C LEU A 57 -6.82 -2.32 -1.30
N SER A 58 -5.97 -2.08 -2.29
CA SER A 58 -4.90 -1.07 -2.18
C SER A 58 -5.45 0.35 -2.03
N LYS A 59 -6.55 0.67 -2.74
CA LYS A 59 -7.26 1.96 -2.61
C LYS A 59 -7.88 2.10 -1.23
N GLY A 60 -8.63 1.09 -0.78
CA GLY A 60 -9.25 1.10 0.55
C GLY A 60 -8.22 1.14 1.68
N LEU A 61 -7.07 0.46 1.52
CA LEU A 61 -5.97 0.51 2.47
C LEU A 61 -5.35 1.91 2.52
N ASN A 62 -5.08 2.52 1.37
CA ASN A 62 -4.56 3.90 1.31
C ASN A 62 -5.51 4.90 1.97
N GLU A 63 -6.81 4.78 1.73
CA GLU A 63 -7.82 5.64 2.37
C GLU A 63 -7.89 5.39 3.88
N ALA A 64 -7.84 4.14 4.32
CA ALA A 64 -7.86 3.79 5.74
C ALA A 64 -6.60 4.29 6.47
N VAL A 65 -5.43 4.15 5.83
CA VAL A 65 -4.15 4.65 6.36
C VAL A 65 -4.17 6.16 6.40
N THR A 66 -4.60 6.84 5.33
CA THR A 66 -4.72 8.31 5.29
C THR A 66 -5.69 8.80 6.36
N SER A 67 -6.86 8.18 6.50
CA SER A 67 -7.85 8.52 7.52
C SER A 67 -7.35 8.26 8.95
N ALA A 68 -6.55 7.21 9.16
CA ALA A 68 -5.93 6.95 10.45
C ALA A 68 -4.83 7.96 10.77
N LEU A 69 -4.03 8.33 9.76
CA LEU A 69 -2.99 9.37 9.85
C LEU A 69 -3.57 10.78 10.02
N ASP A 70 -4.79 11.06 9.55
CA ASP A 70 -5.49 12.32 9.80
C ASP A 70 -6.09 12.38 11.21
N LYS A 71 -6.55 11.23 11.73
CA LYS A 71 -7.19 11.13 13.06
C LYS A 71 -6.17 11.16 14.20
N ILE A 72 -5.02 10.55 14.00
CA ILE A 72 -3.85 10.77 14.84
C ILE A 72 -3.30 12.11 14.36
N LYS A 73 -3.14 13.15 15.19
CA LYS A 73 -2.51 14.41 14.74
C LYS A 73 -1.02 14.20 14.42
N PHE A 74 -0.71 13.34 13.46
CA PHE A 74 0.63 13.02 13.05
C PHE A 74 1.04 14.08 12.05
N SER A 75 1.85 15.03 12.51
CA SER A 75 2.38 16.06 11.63
C SER A 75 3.14 15.41 10.50
N THR A 76 2.69 15.67 9.27
CA THR A 76 3.37 15.22 8.06
C THR A 76 4.73 15.90 7.94
N LYS A 77 5.59 15.39 7.05
CA LYS A 77 6.89 16.02 6.81
C LYS A 77 6.69 17.44 6.25
N GLU A 78 5.65 17.64 5.44
CA GLU A 78 5.23 18.95 4.93
C GLU A 78 4.84 19.91 6.07
N ASP A 79 4.14 19.44 7.10
CA ASP A 79 3.77 20.27 8.26
C ASP A 79 5.00 20.75 9.03
N ILE A 80 6.01 19.89 9.17
CA ILE A 80 7.29 20.22 9.83
C ILE A 80 8.06 21.27 9.01
N ASP A 81 8.13 21.10 7.69
CA ASP A 81 8.80 22.05 6.81
C ASP A 81 8.08 23.41 6.79
N ALA A 82 6.74 23.41 6.83
CA ALA A 82 5.95 24.63 6.96
C ALA A 82 6.19 25.35 8.29
N LEU A 83 6.40 24.59 9.37
CA LEU A 83 6.76 25.14 10.68
C LEU A 83 8.16 25.78 10.65
N HIS A 84 9.14 25.09 10.04
CA HIS A 84 10.50 25.62 9.87
C HIS A 84 10.51 26.94 9.12
N ARG A 85 9.79 27.04 8.00
CA ARG A 85 9.69 28.29 7.23
C ARG A 85 9.09 29.43 8.04
N LYS A 86 8.06 29.15 8.86
CA LYS A 86 7.48 30.16 9.76
C LYS A 86 8.48 30.60 10.83
N ILE A 87 9.27 29.67 11.37
CA ILE A 87 10.33 29.98 12.34
C ILE A 87 11.40 30.85 11.68
N ASP A 88 11.82 30.54 10.45
CA ASP A 88 12.81 31.33 9.72
C ASP A 88 12.30 32.74 9.42
N ASP A 89 11.05 32.89 8.97
CA ASP A 89 10.43 34.20 8.73
C ASP A 89 10.32 35.02 10.02
N LEU A 90 9.90 34.39 11.12
CA LEU A 90 9.85 35.05 12.44
C LEU A 90 11.24 35.45 12.91
N THR A 91 12.24 34.58 12.75
CA THR A 91 13.64 34.88 13.08
C THR A 91 14.15 36.07 12.28
N ALA A 92 13.88 36.12 10.97
CA ALA A 92 14.26 37.23 10.11
C ALA A 92 13.57 38.55 10.51
N ARG A 93 12.29 38.50 10.90
CA ARG A 93 11.55 39.67 11.37
C ARG A 93 12.06 40.16 12.73
N ILE A 94 12.37 39.26 13.65
CA ILE A 94 12.96 39.61 14.95
C ILE A 94 14.34 40.25 14.73
N ALA A 95 15.21 39.64 13.93
CA ALA A 95 16.53 40.20 13.61
C ALA A 95 16.43 41.60 12.99
N LYS A 96 15.42 41.86 12.15
CA LYS A 96 15.18 43.18 11.56
C LYS A 96 14.71 44.21 12.59
N ILE A 97 13.89 43.80 13.55
CA ILE A 97 13.39 44.67 14.63
C ILE A 97 14.51 44.96 15.64
N GLU A 98 15.31 43.96 16.00
CA GLU A 98 16.45 44.11 16.92
C GLU A 98 17.61 44.89 16.28
N GLY A 99 17.84 44.74 14.97
CA GLY A 99 18.82 45.52 14.21
C GLY A 99 18.40 46.96 13.88
N THR A 100 17.16 47.36 14.19
CA THR A 100 16.67 48.75 14.04
C THR A 100 16.79 49.55 15.35
N LYS A 101 17.45 48.99 16.38
CA LYS A 101 17.57 49.60 17.72
C LYS A 101 18.92 50.26 18.02
N GLU A 102 19.80 50.41 17.03
CA GLU A 102 20.96 51.32 17.10
C GLU A 102 20.75 52.55 16.21
#